data_AF-A0A024WZU0-F1
#
_entry.id   AF-A0A024WZU0-F1
#
_cell.length_a   1.000
_cell.length_b   1.000
_cell.length_c   1.000
_cell.angle_alpha   90.00
_cell.angle_beta   90.00
_cell.angle_gamma   90.00
#
_symmetry.space_group_name_H-M   'P 1'
#
loop_
_entity.id
_entity.type
_entity.pdbx_description
1 polymer ?
#
loop_
_entity_poly.entity_id
_entity_poly.type
_entity_poly.pdbx_seq_one_letter_code
_entity_poly.pdbx_strand_id
1 'polypeptide(L)'
;MDKFATLQTDIQNDAIPTCVCEKTMADKTEKFCLNCGVQLGGGVLQASGLLGGIGQLGLDAWKTAALVTAKKLAAEAGAAQGAIAGKARGMDIVIYHLKGLHIDKLVPDICKKVSSTGDYTRVINFAEIIIQKRGELCGVTNSTLGDATCNQINIGLGTRLRDGSAGLPDNLAVRTVLNGIVEGAKKTDKAVELAESAKVTAEITEQQTALIEAGFNSSITSINASIFAIVVIVLIMVIIYLILRYRRKKKMKKKLQYIKLLDE
;
A
#
# COMPACT_ATOMS: atom_id res chain seq x y z
N MET A 1 47.78 -52.10 27.20
CA MET A 1 47.65 -52.02 25.74
C MET A 1 46.98 -50.69 25.40
N ASP A 2 47.58 -49.55 25.78
CA ASP A 2 48.82 -48.95 25.30
C ASP A 2 48.55 -47.90 24.20
N LYS A 3 48.89 -46.66 24.60
CA LYS A 3 49.54 -45.61 23.81
C LYS A 3 48.71 -44.77 22.84
N PHE A 4 48.62 -43.50 23.23
CA PHE A 4 48.85 -42.33 22.38
C PHE A 4 49.88 -42.59 21.28
N ALA A 5 49.51 -42.31 20.03
CA ALA A 5 50.44 -41.99 18.96
C ALA A 5 50.21 -40.52 18.54
N THR A 6 51.12 -39.69 19.00
CA THR A 6 51.51 -38.38 18.48
C THR A 6 51.47 -38.32 16.95
N LEU A 7 50.71 -37.37 16.40
CA LEU A 7 51.08 -36.74 15.12
C LEU A 7 51.77 -35.41 15.44
N GLN A 8 53.02 -35.33 15.02
CA GLN A 8 53.90 -34.19 15.19
C GLN A 8 53.30 -32.91 14.62
N THR A 9 53.37 -31.89 15.47
CA THR A 9 53.46 -30.48 15.16
C THR A 9 54.73 -30.19 14.35
N ASP A 10 54.61 -30.14 13.03
CA ASP A 10 55.54 -29.39 12.19
C ASP A 10 54.79 -28.87 10.96
N ILE A 11 54.13 -27.72 11.12
CA ILE A 11 53.76 -26.88 9.98
C ILE A 11 54.63 -25.63 10.12
N GLN A 12 55.64 -25.60 9.26
CA GLN A 12 56.53 -24.47 9.03
C GLN A 12 55.73 -23.16 8.97
N ASN A 13 56.19 -22.16 9.73
CA ASN A 13 55.57 -20.84 9.89
C ASN A 13 55.46 -20.02 8.57
N ASP A 14 56.00 -20.54 7.47
CA ASP A 14 56.14 -19.82 6.20
C ASP A 14 55.22 -20.35 5.07
N ALA A 15 54.27 -21.25 5.39
CA ALA A 15 53.33 -21.81 4.41
C ALA A 15 51.87 -21.38 4.63
N ILE A 16 51.63 -20.19 5.19
CA ILE A 16 50.32 -19.52 5.14
C ILE A 16 50.29 -18.71 3.84
N PRO A 17 49.63 -19.17 2.75
CA PRO A 17 49.34 -18.27 1.66
C PRO A 17 48.38 -17.22 2.23
N THR A 18 48.80 -15.97 2.16
CA THR A 18 47.98 -14.80 2.44
C THR A 18 46.78 -14.80 1.50
N CYS A 19 45.72 -15.51 1.87
CA CYS A 19 44.40 -15.32 1.30
C CYS A 19 43.93 -13.93 1.73
N VAL A 20 44.27 -12.97 0.89
CA VAL A 20 43.63 -11.67 0.79
C VAL A 20 42.14 -11.93 0.69
N CYS A 21 41.43 -11.79 1.81
CA CYS A 21 39.98 -11.70 1.82
C CYS A 21 39.61 -10.40 1.11
N GLU A 22 39.37 -10.50 -0.20
CA GLU A 22 38.68 -9.48 -0.95
C GLU A 22 37.39 -9.12 -0.21
N LYS A 23 37.19 -7.81 0.03
CA LYS A 23 36.16 -7.21 0.89
C LYS A 23 34.87 -8.03 0.90
N THR A 24 34.64 -8.71 2.02
CA THR A 24 33.44 -9.49 2.27
C THR A 24 32.21 -8.58 2.20
N MET A 25 31.05 -9.15 1.89
CA MET A 25 29.80 -8.40 1.79
C MET A 25 29.42 -7.66 3.09
N ALA A 26 30.02 -8.04 4.22
CA ALA A 26 29.97 -7.35 5.50
C ALA A 26 30.67 -5.97 5.46
N ASP A 27 31.87 -5.86 4.86
CA ASP A 27 32.60 -4.58 4.73
C ASP A 27 31.84 -3.59 3.82
N LYS A 28 31.15 -4.09 2.79
CA LYS A 28 30.27 -3.28 1.93
C LYS A 28 28.99 -2.82 2.63
N THR A 29 28.38 -3.66 3.47
CA THR A 29 27.17 -3.28 4.22
C THR A 29 27.49 -2.32 5.36
N GLU A 30 28.62 -2.50 6.04
CA GLU A 30 29.12 -1.57 7.06
C GLU A 30 29.43 -0.19 6.45
N LYS A 31 30.07 -0.17 5.26
CA LYS A 31 30.36 1.06 4.54
C LYS A 31 29.13 1.77 3.98
N PHE A 32 28.09 1.02 3.57
CA PHE A 32 26.81 1.57 3.16
C PHE A 32 26.03 2.17 4.35
N CYS A 33 26.04 1.50 5.51
CA CYS A 33 25.47 2.05 6.75
C CYS A 33 26.20 3.30 7.23
N LEU A 34 27.54 3.33 7.18
CA LEU A 34 28.36 4.50 7.50
C LEU A 34 28.07 5.68 6.57
N ASN A 35 27.91 5.45 5.26
CA ASN A 35 27.60 6.53 4.32
C ASN A 35 26.14 7.00 4.42
N CYS A 36 25.18 6.12 4.69
CA CYS A 36 23.78 6.55 4.92
C CYS A 36 23.64 7.36 6.22
N GLY A 37 24.41 7.04 7.26
CA GLY A 37 24.45 7.80 8.51
C GLY A 37 25.09 9.19 8.38
N VAL A 38 26.09 9.33 7.51
CA VAL A 38 26.80 10.62 7.29
C VAL A 38 26.06 11.52 6.29
N GLN A 39 25.41 10.97 5.27
CA GLN A 39 24.75 11.76 4.22
C GLN A 39 23.34 12.27 4.61
N LEU A 40 22.66 11.59 5.55
CA LEU A 40 21.34 12.00 6.05
C LEU A 40 21.40 12.78 7.37
N GLY A 41 22.59 13.04 7.91
CA GLY A 41 22.78 13.67 9.21
C GLY A 41 24.13 14.36 9.34
N GLY A 42 24.38 15.37 8.50
CA GLY A 42 25.58 16.19 8.62
C GLY A 42 25.53 17.06 9.87
N GLY A 43 26.21 16.63 10.94
CA GLY A 43 26.61 17.51 12.05
C GLY A 43 26.72 16.84 13.42
N VAL A 44 27.88 16.23 13.70
CA VAL A 44 28.53 16.11 15.02
C VAL A 44 27.58 16.08 16.24
N LEU A 45 27.20 14.89 16.72
CA LEU A 45 26.93 14.70 18.14
C LEU A 45 27.51 13.35 18.59
N GLN A 46 28.81 13.43 18.85
CA GLN A 46 29.57 12.75 19.90
C GLN A 46 28.90 11.53 20.54
N ALA A 47 29.46 10.37 20.18
CA ALA A 47 29.44 9.17 20.97
C ALA A 47 29.79 9.46 22.44
N SER A 48 28.86 9.15 23.34
CA SER A 48 29.06 8.66 24.73
C SER A 48 28.02 9.16 25.76
N GLY A 49 27.00 9.94 25.37
CA GLY A 49 26.07 10.56 26.35
C GLY A 49 24.58 10.21 26.26
N LEU A 50 24.08 9.54 25.21
CA LEU A 50 22.64 9.48 24.94
C LEU A 50 22.07 8.06 24.69
N LEU A 51 22.17 7.18 25.69
CA LEU A 51 21.53 5.86 25.68
C LEU A 51 20.02 5.89 26.01
N GLY A 52 19.29 6.92 25.56
CA GLY A 52 17.83 6.93 25.79
C GLY A 52 16.99 7.94 25.00
N GLY A 53 17.58 8.84 24.21
CA GLY A 53 16.82 9.93 23.56
C GLY A 53 16.94 10.02 22.04
N ILE A 54 18.12 9.81 21.45
CA ILE A 54 18.33 10.05 19.99
C ILE A 54 17.83 8.87 19.15
N GLY A 55 17.87 7.65 19.70
CA GLY A 55 17.30 6.48 19.03
C GLY A 55 15.80 6.64 18.79
N GLN A 56 15.06 7.13 19.79
CA GLN A 56 13.62 7.40 19.66
C GLN A 56 13.31 8.55 18.69
N LEU A 57 14.04 9.67 18.74
CA LEU A 57 13.83 10.77 17.78
C LEU A 57 14.08 10.33 16.32
N GLY A 58 15.08 9.48 16.08
CA GLY A 58 15.31 8.88 14.77
C GLY A 58 14.20 7.90 14.37
N LEU A 59 13.77 7.02 15.29
CA LEU A 59 12.71 6.03 15.05
C LEU A 59 11.35 6.70 14.80
N ASP A 60 11.00 7.75 15.54
CA ASP A 60 9.74 8.49 15.39
C ASP A 60 9.72 9.28 14.07
N ALA A 61 10.86 9.84 13.65
CA ALA A 61 11.00 10.46 12.33
C ALA A 61 10.85 9.44 11.19
N TRP A 62 11.43 8.24 11.34
CA TRP A 62 11.29 7.15 10.38
C TRP A 62 9.85 6.60 10.32
N LYS A 63 9.18 6.44 11.47
CA LYS A 63 7.77 6.05 11.54
C LYS A 63 6.88 7.06 10.81
N THR A 64 7.14 8.35 11.04
CA THR A 64 6.42 9.44 10.39
C THR A 64 6.65 9.43 8.88
N ALA A 65 7.89 9.28 8.43
CA ALA A 65 8.24 9.18 7.02
C ALA A 65 7.56 7.97 6.35
N ALA A 66 7.59 6.79 6.99
CA ALA A 66 6.93 5.59 6.50
C ALA A 66 5.41 5.76 6.36
N LEU A 67 4.76 6.41 7.32
CA LEU A 67 3.32 6.71 7.26
C LEU A 67 2.98 7.70 6.14
N VAL A 68 3.82 8.71 5.91
CA VAL A 68 3.63 9.66 4.80
C VAL A 68 3.73 8.93 3.46
N THR A 69 4.72 8.08 3.28
CA THR A 69 4.88 7.26 2.06
C THR A 69 3.70 6.30 1.88
N ALA A 70 3.27 5.61 2.95
CA ALA A 70 2.15 4.70 2.90
C ALA A 70 0.84 5.39 2.50
N LYS A 71 0.56 6.58 3.07
CA LYS A 71 -0.62 7.38 2.71
C LYS A 71 -0.60 7.82 1.24
N LYS A 72 0.58 8.17 0.72
CA LYS A 72 0.72 8.54 -0.70
C LYS A 72 0.40 7.36 -1.61
N LEU A 73 0.98 6.19 -1.33
CA LEU A 73 0.72 4.97 -2.11
C LEU A 73 -0.75 4.52 -1.98
N ALA A 74 -1.36 4.68 -0.80
CA ALA A 74 -2.77 4.40 -0.58
C ALA A 74 -3.67 5.31 -1.43
N ALA A 75 -3.34 6.60 -1.52
CA ALA A 75 -4.08 7.55 -2.35
C ALA A 75 -3.93 7.26 -3.85
N GLU A 76 -2.74 6.86 -4.31
CA GLU A 76 -2.50 6.44 -5.70
C GLU A 76 -3.29 5.18 -6.05
N ALA A 77 -3.28 4.17 -5.17
CA ALA A 77 -4.04 2.94 -5.33
C ALA A 77 -5.57 3.20 -5.28
N GLY A 78 -6.01 4.03 -4.34
CA GLY A 78 -7.41 4.45 -4.24
C GLY A 78 -7.88 5.19 -5.49
N ALA A 79 -7.10 6.13 -6.01
CA ALA A 79 -7.43 6.84 -7.24
C ALA A 79 -7.53 5.90 -8.46
N ALA A 80 -6.59 4.95 -8.60
CA ALA A 80 -6.64 3.98 -9.69
C ALA A 80 -7.88 3.08 -9.60
N GLN A 81 -8.19 2.56 -8.41
CA GLN A 81 -9.35 1.70 -8.20
C GLN A 81 -10.67 2.46 -8.35
N GLY A 82 -10.73 3.69 -7.85
CA GLY A 82 -11.85 4.60 -8.03
C GLY A 82 -12.15 4.86 -9.50
N ALA A 83 -11.13 5.17 -10.31
CA ALA A 83 -11.32 5.42 -11.74
C ALA A 83 -11.83 4.18 -12.49
N ILE A 84 -11.39 2.98 -12.11
CA ILE A 84 -11.88 1.72 -12.70
C ILE A 84 -13.35 1.50 -12.32
N ALA A 85 -13.68 1.62 -11.04
CA ALA A 85 -15.03 1.39 -10.52
C ALA A 85 -16.04 2.43 -11.05
N GLY A 86 -15.62 3.70 -11.12
CA GLY A 86 -16.41 4.79 -11.68
C GLY A 86 -16.76 4.53 -13.14
N LYS A 87 -15.76 4.25 -13.98
CA LYS A 87 -15.97 3.96 -15.40
C LYS A 87 -16.83 2.72 -15.63
N ALA A 88 -16.65 1.67 -14.83
CA ALA A 88 -17.48 0.48 -14.88
C ALA A 88 -18.96 0.81 -14.58
N ARG A 89 -19.23 1.60 -13.53
CA ARG A 89 -20.59 2.05 -13.21
C ARG A 89 -21.17 2.99 -14.27
N GLY A 90 -20.37 3.88 -14.84
CA GLY A 90 -20.76 4.72 -15.96
C GLY A 90 -21.20 3.86 -17.16
N MET A 91 -20.44 2.82 -17.48
CA MET A 91 -20.77 1.86 -18.54
C MET A 91 -22.09 1.11 -18.26
N ASP A 92 -22.29 0.62 -17.05
CA ASP A 92 -23.51 -0.08 -16.65
C ASP A 92 -24.75 0.81 -16.82
N ILE A 93 -24.65 2.10 -16.47
CA ILE A 93 -25.72 3.07 -16.64
C ILE A 93 -26.05 3.29 -18.11
N VAL A 94 -25.04 3.46 -18.97
CA VAL A 94 -25.28 3.58 -20.41
C VAL A 94 -26.00 2.34 -20.94
N ILE A 95 -25.54 1.14 -20.58
CA ILE A 95 -26.17 -0.11 -21.02
C ILE A 95 -27.62 -0.22 -20.52
N TYR A 96 -27.88 0.15 -19.27
CA TYR A 96 -29.22 0.14 -18.68
C TYR A 96 -30.17 1.07 -19.45
N HIS A 97 -29.75 2.31 -19.72
CA HIS A 97 -30.56 3.25 -20.48
C HIS A 97 -30.76 2.81 -21.94
N LEU A 98 -29.75 2.24 -22.60
CA LEU A 98 -29.88 1.72 -23.96
C LEU A 98 -30.94 0.61 -24.05
N LYS A 99 -30.96 -0.31 -23.08
CA LYS A 99 -31.98 -1.37 -22.98
C LYS A 99 -33.36 -0.82 -22.65
N GLY A 100 -33.44 0.16 -21.75
CA GLY A 100 -34.69 0.84 -21.40
C GLY A 100 -35.32 1.59 -22.59
N LEU A 101 -34.50 2.05 -23.53
CA LEU A 101 -34.94 2.65 -24.79
C LEU A 101 -35.19 1.64 -25.92
N HIS A 102 -35.04 0.34 -25.65
CA HIS A 102 -35.15 -0.74 -26.64
C HIS A 102 -34.20 -0.60 -27.84
N ILE A 103 -33.07 0.10 -27.67
CA ILE A 103 -32.06 0.28 -28.72
C ILE A 103 -31.35 -1.05 -29.03
N ASP A 104 -31.31 -1.98 -28.07
CA ASP A 104 -30.84 -3.35 -28.24
C ASP A 104 -31.63 -4.13 -29.31
N LYS A 105 -32.93 -3.80 -29.48
CA LYS A 105 -33.76 -4.40 -30.54
C LYS A 105 -33.54 -3.76 -31.91
N LEU A 106 -33.11 -2.49 -31.96
CA LEU A 106 -32.76 -1.81 -33.21
C LEU A 106 -31.40 -2.25 -33.73
N VAL A 107 -30.42 -2.28 -32.83
CA VAL A 107 -29.03 -2.61 -33.14
C VAL A 107 -28.65 -3.80 -32.27
N PRO A 108 -28.77 -5.03 -32.81
CA PRO A 108 -28.27 -6.21 -32.13
C PRO A 108 -26.81 -6.02 -31.70
N ASP A 109 -26.49 -6.49 -30.50
CA ASP A 109 -25.17 -6.40 -29.87
C ASP A 109 -24.65 -4.97 -29.61
N ILE A 110 -25.49 -3.94 -29.66
CA ILE A 110 -25.06 -2.56 -29.36
C ILE A 110 -24.41 -2.45 -27.98
N CYS A 111 -24.99 -3.10 -26.96
CA CYS A 111 -24.43 -3.10 -25.61
C CYS A 111 -23.00 -3.68 -25.62
N LYS A 112 -22.78 -4.80 -26.34
CA LYS A 112 -21.45 -5.42 -26.46
C LYS A 112 -20.47 -4.52 -27.20
N LYS A 113 -20.90 -3.85 -28.28
CA LYS A 113 -20.07 -2.91 -29.04
C LYS A 113 -19.64 -1.72 -28.18
N VAL A 114 -20.58 -1.14 -27.43
CA VAL A 114 -20.30 -0.02 -26.52
C VAL A 114 -19.34 -0.47 -25.41
N SER A 115 -19.58 -1.61 -24.77
CA SER A 115 -18.66 -2.18 -23.75
C SER A 115 -17.27 -2.46 -24.29
N SER A 116 -17.17 -3.00 -25.52
CA SER A 116 -15.88 -3.31 -26.17
C SER A 116 -15.03 -2.06 -26.45
N THR A 117 -15.67 -0.90 -26.45
CA THR A 117 -14.99 0.36 -26.70
C THR A 117 -14.21 0.84 -25.46
N GLY A 118 -14.50 0.31 -24.27
CA GLY A 118 -13.82 0.65 -23.01
C GLY A 118 -14.13 2.06 -22.47
N ASP A 119 -14.89 2.86 -23.21
CA ASP A 119 -15.28 4.22 -22.84
C ASP A 119 -16.76 4.42 -23.20
N TYR A 120 -17.57 4.64 -22.17
CA TYR A 120 -19.01 4.79 -22.30
C TYR A 120 -19.40 6.09 -23.03
N THR A 121 -18.53 7.09 -23.09
CA THR A 121 -18.79 8.35 -23.81
C THR A 121 -18.87 8.15 -25.32
N ARG A 122 -18.24 7.10 -25.84
CA ARG A 122 -18.25 6.76 -27.28
C ARG A 122 -19.58 6.19 -27.75
N VAL A 123 -20.57 6.02 -26.86
CA VAL A 123 -21.95 5.69 -27.24
C VAL A 123 -22.54 6.69 -28.25
N ILE A 124 -22.10 7.97 -28.21
CA ILE A 124 -22.55 9.03 -29.12
C ILE A 124 -22.20 8.70 -30.58
N ASN A 125 -21.11 7.96 -30.82
CA ASN A 125 -20.67 7.59 -32.17
C ASN A 125 -21.63 6.58 -32.83
N PHE A 126 -22.49 5.92 -32.05
CA PHE A 126 -23.50 5.00 -32.57
C PHE A 126 -24.78 5.71 -33.02
N ALA A 127 -24.87 7.04 -32.89
CA ALA A 127 -26.06 7.80 -33.26
C ALA A 127 -26.50 7.55 -34.71
N GLU A 128 -25.57 7.53 -35.67
CA GLU A 128 -25.88 7.31 -37.08
C GLU A 128 -26.43 5.91 -37.35
N ILE A 129 -25.82 4.89 -36.75
CA ILE A 129 -26.28 3.49 -36.86
C ILE A 129 -27.68 3.34 -36.26
N ILE A 130 -27.95 4.00 -35.13
CA ILE A 130 -29.27 3.97 -34.47
C ILE A 130 -30.32 4.64 -35.36
N ILE A 131 -30.01 5.79 -35.96
CA ILE A 131 -30.93 6.50 -36.87
C ILE A 131 -31.24 5.63 -38.09
N GLN A 132 -30.21 5.05 -38.72
CA GLN A 132 -30.36 4.19 -39.89
C GLN A 132 -31.23 2.96 -39.57
N LYS A 133 -30.90 2.22 -38.49
CA LYS A 133 -31.63 1.01 -38.11
C LYS A 133 -33.05 1.29 -37.66
N ARG A 134 -33.31 2.44 -37.03
CA ARG A 134 -34.67 2.90 -36.76
C ARG A 134 -35.46 3.13 -38.05
N GLY A 135 -34.88 3.80 -39.04
CA GLY A 135 -35.53 4.01 -40.34
C GLY A 135 -35.90 2.70 -41.04
N GLU A 136 -35.01 1.70 -40.98
CA GLU A 136 -35.21 0.37 -41.56
C GLU A 136 -36.28 -0.46 -40.82
N LEU A 137 -36.27 -0.44 -39.47
CA LEU A 137 -37.08 -1.35 -38.67
C LEU A 137 -38.41 -0.75 -38.17
N CYS A 138 -38.48 0.57 -38.11
CA CYS A 138 -39.62 1.36 -37.63
C CYS A 138 -40.10 2.38 -38.69
N GLY A 139 -39.78 2.13 -39.96
CA GLY A 139 -40.21 2.95 -41.09
C GLY A 139 -41.70 2.85 -41.39
N VAL A 140 -42.20 3.80 -42.18
CA VAL A 140 -43.63 4.00 -42.49
C VAL A 140 -44.22 2.89 -43.37
N THR A 141 -43.38 2.17 -44.14
CA THR A 141 -43.81 1.20 -45.14
C THR A 141 -43.88 -0.26 -44.64
N ASN A 142 -43.10 -0.65 -43.63
CA ASN A 142 -43.16 -1.95 -42.96
C ASN A 142 -42.40 -1.91 -41.62
N SER A 143 -43.11 -2.04 -40.50
CA SER A 143 -42.51 -2.09 -39.16
C SER A 143 -42.11 -3.52 -38.79
N THR A 144 -40.85 -3.88 -39.06
CA THR A 144 -40.32 -5.23 -38.74
C THR A 144 -40.33 -5.52 -37.23
N LEU A 145 -40.19 -4.49 -36.39
CA LEU A 145 -40.25 -4.61 -34.92
C LEU A 145 -41.67 -4.53 -34.32
N GLY A 146 -42.70 -4.32 -35.16
CA GLY A 146 -44.07 -4.06 -34.76
C GLY A 146 -44.31 -2.64 -34.22
N ASP A 147 -45.50 -2.10 -34.49
CA ASP A 147 -45.86 -0.70 -34.22
C ASP A 147 -45.76 -0.31 -32.74
N ALA A 148 -46.11 -1.22 -31.83
CA ALA A 148 -46.02 -0.96 -30.40
C ALA A 148 -44.58 -0.71 -29.92
N THR A 149 -43.64 -1.54 -30.37
CA THR A 149 -42.21 -1.42 -30.03
C THR A 149 -41.62 -0.15 -30.66
N CYS A 150 -41.97 0.12 -31.92
CA CYS A 150 -41.52 1.31 -32.63
C CYS A 150 -42.06 2.61 -31.99
N ASN A 151 -43.31 2.61 -31.51
CA ASN A 151 -43.85 3.74 -30.76
C ASN A 151 -43.10 3.97 -29.44
N GLN A 152 -42.77 2.92 -28.69
CA GLN A 152 -41.98 3.05 -27.47
C GLN A 152 -40.59 3.63 -27.74
N ILE A 153 -39.91 3.15 -28.77
CA ILE A 153 -38.60 3.65 -29.20
C ILE A 153 -38.70 5.12 -29.63
N ASN A 154 -39.69 5.47 -30.45
CA ASN A 154 -39.86 6.84 -30.95
C ASN A 154 -40.17 7.84 -29.83
N ILE A 155 -40.99 7.43 -28.85
CA ILE A 155 -41.28 8.23 -27.66
C ILE A 155 -40.05 8.35 -26.77
N GLY A 156 -39.32 7.24 -26.54
CA GLY A 156 -38.11 7.23 -25.72
C GLY A 156 -36.97 8.06 -26.31
N LEU A 157 -36.85 8.10 -27.64
CA LEU A 157 -35.88 8.92 -28.35
C LEU A 157 -36.32 10.38 -28.52
N GLY A 158 -37.60 10.69 -28.30
CA GLY A 158 -38.16 12.04 -28.46
C GLY A 158 -38.46 12.44 -29.91
N THR A 159 -38.49 11.50 -30.85
CA THR A 159 -38.90 11.75 -32.24
C THR A 159 -40.41 11.73 -32.44
N ARG A 160 -41.16 11.19 -31.47
CA ARG A 160 -42.61 11.25 -31.41
C ARG A 160 -43.07 11.58 -30.00
N LEU A 161 -44.07 12.45 -29.88
CA LEU A 161 -44.65 12.81 -28.60
C LEU A 161 -45.76 11.82 -28.20
N ARG A 162 -46.13 11.80 -26.91
CA ARG A 162 -47.16 10.88 -26.39
C ARG A 162 -48.55 11.14 -26.96
N ASP A 163 -48.81 12.37 -27.40
CA ASP A 163 -50.04 12.77 -28.08
C ASP A 163 -50.08 12.34 -29.56
N GLY A 164 -49.00 11.72 -30.05
CA GLY A 164 -48.88 11.25 -31.42
C GLY A 164 -48.33 12.28 -32.41
N SER A 165 -48.06 13.51 -31.96
CA SER A 165 -47.44 14.55 -32.78
C SER A 165 -45.95 14.29 -33.05
N ALA A 166 -45.41 14.90 -34.10
CA ALA A 166 -44.01 14.79 -34.45
C ALA A 166 -43.14 15.49 -33.39
N GLY A 167 -42.10 14.78 -32.92
CA GLY A 167 -41.13 15.30 -31.97
C GLY A 167 -39.95 15.98 -32.67
N LEU A 168 -38.77 15.89 -32.05
CA LEU A 168 -37.53 16.40 -32.64
C LEU A 168 -37.13 15.62 -33.90
N PRO A 169 -36.42 16.25 -34.85
CA PRO A 169 -35.85 15.54 -35.98
C PRO A 169 -34.88 14.46 -35.50
N ASP A 170 -34.87 13.37 -36.23
CA ASP A 170 -34.14 12.13 -35.96
C ASP A 170 -32.68 12.34 -35.52
N ASN A 171 -31.95 13.23 -36.19
CA ASN A 171 -30.54 13.51 -35.90
C ASN A 171 -30.33 14.19 -34.54
N LEU A 172 -31.26 15.05 -34.13
CA LEU A 172 -31.18 15.88 -32.95
C LEU A 172 -31.69 15.10 -31.75
N ALA A 173 -32.81 14.40 -31.92
CA ALA A 173 -33.45 13.58 -30.90
C ALA A 173 -32.48 12.50 -30.36
N VAL A 174 -31.89 11.70 -31.26
CA VAL A 174 -30.98 10.62 -30.89
C VAL A 174 -29.72 11.16 -30.22
N ARG A 175 -29.11 12.22 -30.77
CA ARG A 175 -27.91 12.84 -30.17
C ARG A 175 -28.20 13.44 -28.79
N THR A 176 -29.36 14.08 -28.62
CA THR A 176 -29.76 14.68 -27.34
C THR A 176 -29.92 13.61 -26.26
N VAL A 177 -30.61 12.51 -26.57
CA VAL A 177 -30.81 11.41 -25.62
C VAL A 177 -29.48 10.72 -25.28
N LEU A 178 -28.65 10.43 -26.28
CA LEU A 178 -27.33 9.83 -26.03
C LEU A 178 -26.42 10.75 -25.19
N ASN A 179 -26.42 12.05 -25.46
CA ASN A 179 -25.69 13.03 -24.65
C ASN A 179 -26.21 13.08 -23.21
N GLY A 180 -27.53 13.10 -23.01
CA GLY A 180 -28.14 13.07 -21.69
C GLY A 180 -27.77 11.81 -20.90
N ILE A 181 -27.73 10.65 -21.56
CA ILE A 181 -27.28 9.39 -20.96
C ILE A 181 -25.80 9.49 -20.56
N VAL A 182 -24.94 10.03 -21.43
CA VAL A 182 -23.51 10.22 -21.14
C VAL A 182 -23.29 11.19 -19.99
N GLU A 183 -24.08 12.27 -19.90
CA GLU A 183 -24.00 13.21 -18.78
C GLU A 183 -24.45 12.58 -17.46
N GLY A 184 -25.53 11.79 -17.48
CA GLY A 184 -25.95 10.99 -16.34
C GLY A 184 -24.85 10.01 -15.89
N ALA A 185 -24.29 9.27 -16.83
CA ALA A 185 -23.20 8.34 -16.59
C ALA A 185 -21.94 9.04 -16.04
N LYS A 186 -21.57 10.23 -16.55
CA LYS A 186 -20.45 11.03 -16.03
C LYS A 186 -20.65 11.47 -14.58
N LYS A 187 -21.86 11.85 -14.20
CA LYS A 187 -22.16 12.22 -12.82
C LYS A 187 -21.97 11.03 -11.88
N THR A 188 -22.47 9.86 -12.28
CA THR A 188 -22.33 8.65 -11.46
C THR A 188 -20.92 8.08 -11.47
N ASP A 189 -20.22 8.10 -12.61
CA ASP A 189 -18.79 7.76 -12.73
C ASP A 189 -18.00 8.53 -11.68
N LYS A 190 -18.08 9.86 -11.71
CA LYS A 190 -17.37 10.73 -10.76
C LYS A 190 -17.77 10.49 -9.30
N ALA A 191 -19.05 10.22 -9.03
CA ALA A 191 -19.51 9.96 -7.66
C ALA A 191 -18.96 8.63 -7.12
N VAL A 192 -18.95 7.58 -7.95
CA VAL A 192 -18.42 6.26 -7.60
C VAL A 192 -16.90 6.30 -7.51
N GLU A 193 -16.22 7.00 -8.41
CA GLU A 193 -14.77 7.22 -8.38
C GLU A 193 -14.34 7.81 -7.05
N LEU A 194 -14.99 8.89 -6.60
CA LEU A 194 -14.69 9.53 -5.33
C LEU A 194 -14.98 8.63 -4.13
N ALA A 195 -16.11 7.91 -4.15
CA ALA A 195 -16.51 7.05 -3.05
C ALA A 195 -15.57 5.84 -2.89
N GLU A 196 -15.26 5.14 -3.99
CA GLU A 196 -14.36 3.98 -3.97
C GLU A 196 -12.91 4.40 -3.71
N SER A 197 -12.46 5.52 -4.27
CA SER A 197 -11.14 6.07 -3.97
C SER A 197 -10.97 6.37 -2.48
N ALA A 198 -11.95 7.03 -1.87
CA ALA A 198 -11.93 7.33 -0.43
C ALA A 198 -11.93 6.06 0.42
N LYS A 199 -12.78 5.08 0.07
CA LYS A 199 -12.87 3.80 0.77
C LYS A 199 -11.57 3.02 0.70
N VAL A 200 -11.03 2.80 -0.50
CA VAL A 200 -9.78 2.03 -0.70
C VAL A 200 -8.60 2.74 -0.06
N THR A 201 -8.52 4.07 -0.16
CA THR A 201 -7.47 4.85 0.51
C THR A 201 -7.54 4.68 2.03
N ALA A 202 -8.74 4.72 2.61
CA ALA A 202 -8.94 4.53 4.04
C ALA A 202 -8.54 3.12 4.50
N GLU A 203 -9.02 2.08 3.80
CA GLU A 203 -8.69 0.68 4.10
C GLU A 203 -7.18 0.42 4.04
N ILE A 204 -6.50 0.86 2.96
CA ILE A 204 -5.05 0.68 2.83
C ILE A 204 -4.30 1.49 3.90
N THR A 205 -4.74 2.72 4.18
CA THR A 205 -4.10 3.55 5.20
C THR A 205 -4.21 2.92 6.59
N GLU A 206 -5.36 2.38 6.95
CA GLU A 206 -5.58 1.68 8.22
C GLU A 206 -4.68 0.45 8.33
N GLN A 207 -4.67 -0.40 7.30
CA GLN A 207 -3.82 -1.59 7.26
C GLN A 207 -2.33 -1.26 7.36
N GLN A 208 -1.86 -0.29 6.56
CA GLN A 208 -0.46 0.12 6.58
C GLN A 208 -0.06 0.76 7.91
N THR A 209 -0.95 1.57 8.51
CA THR A 209 -0.71 2.16 9.83
C THR A 209 -0.59 1.07 10.89
N ALA A 210 -1.49 0.08 10.89
CA ALA A 210 -1.45 -1.04 11.81
C ALA A 210 -0.19 -1.90 11.65
N LEU A 211 0.24 -2.17 10.40
CA LEU A 211 1.48 -2.92 10.13
C LEU A 211 2.72 -2.16 10.58
N ILE A 212 2.78 -0.85 10.31
CA ILE A 212 3.88 0.01 10.78
C ILE A 212 3.89 0.02 12.31
N GLU A 213 2.76 0.26 12.96
CA GLU A 213 2.68 0.27 14.42
C GLU A 213 3.06 -1.07 15.05
N ALA A 214 2.58 -2.19 14.50
CA ALA A 214 2.95 -3.53 14.95
C ALA A 214 4.47 -3.80 14.80
N GLY A 215 5.06 -3.42 13.65
CA GLY A 215 6.50 -3.56 13.41
C GLY A 215 7.35 -2.72 14.37
N PHE A 216 6.93 -1.47 14.64
CA PHE A 216 7.59 -0.60 15.60
C PHE A 216 7.46 -1.13 17.04
N ASN A 217 6.27 -1.55 17.46
CA ASN A 217 6.03 -2.08 18.81
C ASN A 217 6.81 -3.38 19.07
N SER A 218 6.91 -4.26 18.08
CA SER A 218 7.73 -5.47 18.15
C SER A 218 9.22 -5.11 18.36
N SER A 219 9.72 -4.14 17.59
CA SER A 219 11.11 -3.69 17.67
C SER A 219 11.42 -3.01 19.01
N ILE A 220 10.53 -2.16 19.51
CA ILE A 220 10.67 -1.51 20.83
C ILE A 220 10.66 -2.55 21.95
N THR A 221 9.79 -3.56 21.86
CA THR A 221 9.73 -4.63 22.86
C THR A 221 11.02 -5.43 22.91
N SER A 222 11.61 -5.75 21.75
CA SER A 222 12.91 -6.43 21.67
C SER A 222 14.06 -5.57 22.24
N ILE A 223 14.05 -4.26 21.98
CA ILE A 223 15.05 -3.33 22.52
C ILE A 223 14.90 -3.20 24.05
N ASN A 224 13.67 -3.04 24.54
CA ASN A 224 13.41 -2.96 25.98
C ASN A 224 13.79 -4.26 26.70
N ALA A 225 13.49 -5.43 26.11
CA ALA A 225 13.87 -6.72 26.67
C ALA A 225 15.39 -6.87 26.81
N SER A 226 16.18 -6.40 25.83
CA SER A 226 17.64 -6.41 25.93
C SER A 226 18.16 -5.44 26.98
N ILE A 227 17.56 -4.24 27.11
CA ILE A 227 17.88 -3.28 28.18
C ILE A 227 17.59 -3.88 29.56
N PHE A 228 16.41 -4.49 29.77
CA PHE A 228 16.08 -5.16 31.02
C PHE A 228 17.06 -6.31 31.32
N ALA A 229 17.44 -7.12 30.32
CA ALA A 229 18.42 -8.18 30.49
C ALA A 229 19.79 -7.62 30.92
N ILE A 230 20.28 -6.55 30.29
CA ILE A 230 21.54 -5.90 30.65
C ILE A 230 21.48 -5.33 32.08
N VAL A 231 20.39 -4.66 32.45
CA VAL A 231 20.19 -4.10 33.80
C VAL A 231 20.21 -5.20 34.87
N VAL A 232 19.57 -6.35 34.61
CA VAL A 232 19.56 -7.50 35.53
C VAL A 232 20.97 -8.07 35.72
N ILE A 233 21.75 -8.21 34.63
CA ILE A 233 23.14 -8.70 34.70
C ILE A 233 24.01 -7.76 35.55
N VAL A 234 23.89 -6.45 35.34
CA VAL A 234 24.64 -5.44 36.12
C VAL A 234 24.26 -5.47 37.61
N LEU A 235 22.98 -5.60 37.94
CA LEU A 235 22.51 -5.70 39.33
C LEU A 235 23.11 -6.91 40.06
N ILE A 236 23.16 -8.08 39.41
CA ILE A 236 23.76 -9.30 39.98
C ILE A 236 25.25 -9.08 40.26
N MET A 237 25.99 -8.48 39.33
CA MET A 237 27.41 -8.15 39.51
C MET A 237 27.65 -7.23 40.71
N VAL A 238 26.82 -6.21 40.90
CA VAL A 238 26.92 -5.29 42.04
C VAL A 238 26.65 -6.01 43.36
N ILE A 239 25.64 -6.87 43.43
CA ILE A 239 25.31 -7.63 44.65
C ILE A 239 26.47 -8.57 45.03
N ILE A 240 26.98 -9.34 44.07
CA ILE A 240 28.13 -10.25 44.28
C ILE A 240 29.35 -9.44 44.73
N TYR A 241 29.64 -8.32 44.05
CA TYR A 241 30.73 -7.43 44.41
C TYR A 241 30.61 -6.91 45.84
N LEU A 242 29.41 -6.46 46.27
CA LEU A 242 29.17 -5.97 47.62
C LEU A 242 29.36 -7.08 48.66
N ILE A 243 28.89 -8.31 48.39
CA ILE A 243 29.11 -9.47 49.26
C ILE A 243 30.60 -9.78 49.39
N LEU A 244 31.33 -9.85 48.28
CA LEU A 244 32.76 -10.12 48.27
C LEU A 244 33.55 -9.02 48.98
N ARG A 245 33.21 -7.75 48.74
CA ARG A 245 33.82 -6.58 49.40
C ARG A 245 33.55 -6.60 50.90
N TYR A 246 32.33 -6.94 51.31
CA TYR A 246 31.98 -7.08 52.73
C TYR A 246 32.76 -8.22 53.39
N ARG A 247 32.87 -9.39 52.74
CA ARG A 247 33.67 -10.52 53.24
C ARG A 247 35.17 -10.15 53.34
N ARG A 248 35.74 -9.46 52.34
CA ARG A 248 37.13 -8.97 52.39
C ARG A 248 37.33 -8.01 53.57
N LYS A 249 36.46 -7.02 53.76
CA LYS A 249 36.55 -6.10 54.90
C LYS A 249 36.44 -6.82 56.25
N LYS A 250 35.52 -7.78 56.39
CA LYS A 250 35.39 -8.57 57.62
C LYS A 250 36.64 -9.42 57.89
N LYS A 251 37.23 -10.03 56.84
CA LYS A 251 38.48 -10.78 56.95
C LYS A 251 39.65 -9.89 57.38
N MET A 252 39.75 -8.66 56.85
CA MET A 252 40.77 -7.70 57.25
C MET A 252 40.60 -7.21 58.70
N LYS A 253 39.37 -6.95 59.15
CA LYS A 253 39.09 -6.60 60.55
C LYS A 253 39.49 -7.72 61.52
N LYS A 254 39.20 -8.97 61.18
CA LYS A 254 39.65 -10.14 61.97
C LYS A 254 41.18 -10.22 62.02
N LYS A 255 41.88 -10.06 60.89
CA LYS A 255 43.35 -10.08 60.86
C LYS A 255 43.99 -9.01 61.76
N LEU A 256 43.43 -7.80 61.78
CA LEU A 256 43.89 -6.71 62.67
C LEU A 256 43.75 -7.04 64.15
N GLN A 257 42.70 -7.78 64.55
CA GLN A 257 42.54 -8.23 65.94
C GLN A 257 43.56 -9.32 66.32
N TYR A 258 43.87 -10.25 65.42
CA TYR A 258 44.88 -11.29 65.68
C TYR A 258 46.31 -10.72 65.80
N ILE A 259 46.67 -9.71 65.00
CA ILE A 259 47.99 -9.06 65.11
C ILE A 259 48.15 -8.38 66.47
N LYS A 260 47.09 -7.73 66.99
CA LYS A 260 47.13 -7.06 68.29
C LYS A 260 47.30 -8.01 69.47
N LEU A 261 46.82 -9.26 69.37
CA LEU A 261 46.93 -10.26 70.44
C LEU A 261 48.29 -10.96 70.52
N LEU A 262 49.15 -10.79 69.50
CA LEU A 262 50.49 -11.40 69.44
C LEU A 262 51.61 -10.43 69.83
N ASP A 263 51.25 -9.16 70.07
CA ASP A 263 52.18 -8.07 70.42
C ASP A 263 52.15 -7.76 71.94
N GLU A 264 51.34 -8.52 72.70
CA GLU A 264 51.33 -8.63 74.18
C GLU A 264 51.95 -9.96 74.59
#